data_AF-F6H977-F1
#
_entry.id   AF-F6H977-F1
#
_cell.length_a   1.000
_cell.length_b   1.000
_cell.length_c   1.000
_cell.angle_alpha   90.00
_cell.angle_beta   90.00
_cell.angle_gamma   90.00
#
_symmetry.space_group_name_H-M   'P 1'
#
loop_
_entity.id
_entity.type
_entity.pdbx_description
1 polymer ?
#
loop_
_entity_poly.entity_id
_entity_poly.type
_entity_poly.pdbx_seq_one_letter_code
_entity_poly.pdbx_strand_id
1 'polypeptide(L)'
;MIPAVARICNALAYATHTFFQNHGFLHAHTPIITTSDCEGAGEMFQVTTLISDAEKVKKELIKNPSPSEADIEAAKALVKEKGEVVAQLKSAKASKGEITASVAELNKAKENLSRLEERSKLKPGILQKDGKIDYSQDFFARQAFFTVSGQLQVETYACAIGSVYTFGPTFRAEHSHTSRHLAEFWMVEPEIAFADLKDDMNCAEAYVKFLCQWLPDNCIDDMEFMAKIFDKGSIDHLRMVASMPFERISYAEAIKLLEEAVKKDKKFENKVEWGIDLASEHDQILASRQGHIIAPNPVL
;
A
#
# COMPACT_ATOMS: atom_id res chain seq x y z
N MET A 1 -14.79 -27.05 1.87
CA MET A 1 -13.44 -26.43 1.93
C MET A 1 -13.54 -24.92 2.02
N ILE A 2 -13.91 -24.19 0.95
CA ILE A 2 -13.98 -22.71 0.95
C ILE A 2 -14.77 -22.14 2.15
N PRO A 3 -15.98 -22.65 2.51
CA PRO A 3 -16.72 -22.11 3.65
C PRO A 3 -16.03 -22.31 5.00
N ALA A 4 -15.36 -23.46 5.20
CA ALA A 4 -14.64 -23.76 6.43
C ALA A 4 -13.43 -22.84 6.59
N VAL A 5 -12.65 -22.66 5.52
CA VAL A 5 -11.52 -21.72 5.50
C VAL A 5 -11.97 -20.30 5.79
N ALA A 6 -13.04 -19.83 5.13
CA ALA A 6 -13.57 -18.48 5.36
C ALA A 6 -14.03 -18.25 6.81
N ARG A 7 -14.69 -19.24 7.43
CA ARG A 7 -15.09 -19.17 8.84
C ARG A 7 -13.91 -19.18 9.80
N ILE A 8 -12.90 -20.01 9.55
CA ILE A 8 -11.64 -20.04 10.30
C ILE A 8 -10.94 -18.68 10.21
N CYS A 9 -10.80 -18.11 9.00
CA CYS A 9 -10.21 -16.78 8.81
C CYS A 9 -10.99 -15.68 9.56
N ASN A 10 -12.32 -15.70 9.50
CA ASN A 10 -13.16 -14.77 10.27
C ASN A 10 -12.94 -14.90 11.78
N ALA A 11 -12.86 -16.14 12.29
CA ALA A 11 -12.60 -16.38 13.70
C ALA A 11 -11.21 -15.89 14.12
N LEU A 12 -10.18 -16.09 13.29
CA LEU A 12 -8.84 -15.56 13.54
C LEU A 12 -8.82 -14.03 13.54
N ALA A 13 -9.51 -13.37 12.60
CA ALA A 13 -9.59 -11.91 12.58
C ALA A 13 -10.24 -11.36 13.86
N TYR A 14 -11.33 -12.00 14.32
CA TYR A 14 -11.96 -11.63 15.59
C TYR A 14 -11.06 -11.90 16.80
N ALA A 15 -10.36 -13.04 16.81
CA ALA A 15 -9.40 -13.40 17.84
C ALA A 15 -8.25 -12.39 17.92
N THR A 16 -7.73 -11.93 16.78
CA THR A 16 -6.70 -10.89 16.71
C THR A 16 -7.14 -9.62 17.43
N HIS A 17 -8.31 -9.08 17.09
CA HIS A 17 -8.83 -7.90 17.78
C HIS A 17 -9.05 -8.16 19.28
N THR A 18 -9.55 -9.33 19.63
CA THR A 18 -9.79 -9.74 21.02
C THR A 18 -8.48 -9.78 21.82
N PHE A 19 -7.42 -10.40 21.27
CA PHE A 19 -6.12 -10.48 21.89
C PHE A 19 -5.58 -9.08 22.19
N PHE A 20 -5.43 -8.25 21.16
CA PHE A 20 -4.80 -6.94 21.31
C PHE A 20 -5.59 -6.03 22.24
N GLN A 21 -6.91 -5.97 22.13
CA GLN A 21 -7.74 -5.12 23.00
C GLN A 21 -7.72 -5.59 24.46
N ASN A 22 -7.70 -6.90 24.72
CA ASN A 22 -7.59 -7.42 26.09
C ASN A 22 -6.22 -7.14 26.72
N HIS A 23 -5.19 -6.88 25.91
CA HIS A 23 -3.85 -6.50 26.37
C HIS A 23 -3.62 -4.98 26.33
N GLY A 24 -4.68 -4.19 26.17
CA GLY A 24 -4.61 -2.72 26.24
C GLY A 24 -4.10 -2.04 24.97
N PHE A 25 -3.95 -2.77 23.86
CA PHE A 25 -3.58 -2.17 22.59
C PHE A 25 -4.77 -1.45 21.94
N LEU A 26 -4.48 -0.33 21.27
CA LEU A 26 -5.46 0.42 20.49
C LEU A 26 -5.32 0.11 19.00
N HIS A 27 -6.46 -0.12 18.33
CA HIS A 27 -6.47 -0.35 16.88
C HIS A 27 -6.23 0.97 16.14
N ALA A 28 -5.16 1.03 15.34
CA ALA A 28 -4.79 2.19 14.56
C ALA A 28 -5.00 1.93 13.06
N HIS A 29 -5.70 2.85 12.39
CA HIS A 29 -5.82 2.84 10.94
C HIS A 29 -4.67 3.64 10.33
N THR A 30 -3.79 2.96 9.60
CA THR A 30 -2.70 3.57 8.84
C THR A 30 -3.12 3.84 7.39
N PRO A 31 -2.57 4.88 6.73
CA PRO A 31 -2.85 5.17 5.33
C PRO A 31 -2.41 4.01 4.41
N ILE A 32 -3.30 3.62 3.50
CA ILE A 32 -3.00 2.61 2.46
C ILE A 32 -2.21 3.22 1.30
N ILE A 33 -2.46 4.49 0.98
CA ILE A 33 -1.70 5.22 -0.05
C ILE A 33 -0.58 5.98 0.65
N THR A 34 0.65 5.77 0.18
CA THR A 34 1.87 6.35 0.72
C THR A 34 2.68 7.03 -0.37
N THR A 35 3.50 8.00 0.03
CA THR A 35 4.53 8.61 -0.84
C THR A 35 5.93 8.25 -0.38
N SER A 36 6.01 7.35 0.61
CA SER A 36 7.24 6.87 1.24
C SER A 36 7.33 5.36 1.05
N ASP A 37 8.54 4.89 0.77
CA ASP A 37 8.88 3.48 0.84
C ASP A 37 9.41 3.18 2.25
N CYS A 38 8.68 2.39 3.02
CA CYS A 38 9.03 2.08 4.41
C CYS A 38 10.12 1.01 4.50
N GLU A 39 10.16 0.05 3.57
CA GLU A 39 11.06 -1.11 3.62
C GLU A 39 12.29 -0.92 2.70
N GLY A 40 12.22 -0.03 1.71
CA GLY A 40 13.35 0.37 0.86
C GLY A 40 13.89 -0.73 -0.07
N ALA A 41 13.25 -1.90 -0.10
CA ALA A 41 13.75 -3.10 -0.77
C ALA A 41 12.75 -3.74 -1.76
N GLY A 42 11.49 -3.32 -1.77
CA GLY A 42 10.42 -3.96 -2.53
C GLY A 42 9.90 -3.13 -3.70
N GLU A 43 9.46 -3.79 -4.78
CA GLU A 43 8.68 -3.13 -5.83
C GLU A 43 7.28 -2.77 -5.29
N MET A 44 6.85 -1.52 -5.49
CA MET A 44 5.55 -1.03 -5.04
C MET A 44 4.59 -0.77 -6.20
N PHE A 45 3.30 -1.01 -5.98
CA PHE A 45 2.26 -0.63 -6.94
C PHE A 45 2.06 0.88 -6.94
N GLN A 46 2.23 1.51 -8.10
CA GLN A 46 2.00 2.94 -8.26
C GLN A 46 0.51 3.27 -8.37
N VAL A 47 0.08 4.31 -7.65
CA VAL A 47 -1.27 4.88 -7.71
C VAL A 47 -1.21 6.21 -8.45
N THR A 48 -1.94 6.35 -9.56
CA THR A 48 -1.90 7.55 -10.41
C THR A 48 -3.22 7.79 -11.13
N THR A 49 -3.59 9.05 -11.35
CA THR A 49 -4.71 9.43 -12.24
C THR A 49 -4.24 9.84 -13.63
N LEU A 50 -2.93 10.05 -13.82
CA LEU A 50 -2.33 10.61 -15.04
C LEU A 50 -2.69 9.85 -16.31
N ILE A 51 -2.80 8.51 -16.26
CA ILE A 51 -3.18 7.70 -17.42
C ILE A 51 -4.60 8.07 -17.86
N SER A 52 -5.56 8.06 -16.92
CA SER A 52 -6.95 8.37 -17.20
C SER A 52 -7.14 9.81 -17.67
N ASP A 53 -6.36 10.74 -17.12
CA ASP A 53 -6.43 12.15 -17.50
C ASP A 53 -5.82 12.40 -18.88
N ALA A 54 -4.70 11.74 -19.19
CA ALA A 54 -4.12 11.76 -20.53
C ALA A 54 -5.08 11.20 -21.59
N GLU A 55 -5.84 10.14 -21.28
CA GLU A 55 -6.87 9.61 -22.18
C GLU A 55 -8.04 10.58 -22.39
N LYS A 56 -8.50 11.26 -21.35
CA LYS A 56 -9.55 12.29 -21.46
C LYS A 56 -9.08 13.43 -22.36
N VAL A 57 -7.87 13.94 -22.14
CA VAL A 57 -7.28 15.01 -22.97
C VAL A 57 -7.15 14.54 -24.42
N LYS A 58 -6.71 13.31 -24.67
CA LYS A 58 -6.65 12.75 -26.03
C LYS A 58 -8.03 12.70 -26.70
N LYS A 59 -9.06 12.23 -26.00
CA LYS A 59 -10.44 12.20 -26.52
C LYS A 59 -10.97 13.60 -26.82
N GLU A 60 -10.70 14.56 -25.94
CA GLU A 60 -11.06 15.96 -26.17
C GLU A 60 -10.34 16.53 -27.38
N LEU A 61 -9.03 16.32 -27.54
CA LEU A 61 -8.28 16.80 -28.70
C LEU A 61 -8.74 16.18 -30.04
N ILE A 62 -9.26 14.95 -30.03
CA ILE A 62 -9.87 14.33 -31.22
C ILE A 62 -11.19 15.01 -31.58
N LYS A 63 -12.05 15.25 -30.59
CA LYS A 63 -13.35 15.91 -30.79
C LYS A 63 -13.21 17.39 -31.11
N ASN A 64 -12.19 18.02 -30.54
CA ASN A 64 -11.97 19.44 -30.45
C ASN A 64 -10.47 19.72 -30.68
N PRO A 65 -9.99 19.76 -31.95
CA PRO A 65 -8.58 19.96 -32.27
C PRO A 65 -7.99 21.22 -31.64
N SER A 66 -6.68 21.20 -31.36
CA SER A 66 -5.99 22.38 -30.87
C SER A 66 -6.12 23.54 -31.87
N PRO A 67 -6.38 24.77 -31.40
CA PRO A 67 -6.43 25.93 -32.27
C PRO A 67 -5.05 26.19 -32.87
N SER A 68 -5.02 26.65 -34.12
CA SER A 68 -3.79 27.13 -34.75
C SER A 68 -3.35 28.46 -34.14
N GLU A 69 -2.09 28.84 -34.36
CA GLU A 69 -1.61 30.17 -33.97
C GLU A 69 -2.47 31.27 -34.61
N ALA A 70 -2.88 31.09 -35.88
CA ALA A 70 -3.77 32.01 -36.58
C ALA A 70 -5.14 32.15 -35.92
N ASP A 71 -5.72 31.07 -35.38
CA ASP A 71 -7.01 31.12 -34.66
C ASP A 71 -6.90 31.96 -33.38
N ILE A 72 -5.78 31.82 -32.66
CA ILE A 72 -5.51 32.60 -31.44
C ILE A 72 -5.26 34.06 -31.79
N GLU A 73 -4.48 34.35 -32.83
CA GLU A 73 -4.22 35.71 -33.30
C GLU A 73 -5.50 36.40 -33.79
N ALA A 74 -6.35 35.69 -34.53
CA ALA A 74 -7.66 36.20 -34.96
C ALA A 74 -8.56 36.51 -33.76
N ALA A 75 -8.58 35.64 -32.74
CA ALA A 75 -9.33 35.89 -31.51
C ALA A 75 -8.80 37.10 -30.72
N LYS A 76 -7.47 37.28 -30.65
CA LYS A 76 -6.83 38.47 -30.05
C LYS A 76 -7.18 39.74 -30.81
N ALA A 77 -7.14 39.70 -32.13
CA ALA A 77 -7.52 40.83 -32.99
C ALA A 77 -9.00 41.22 -32.78
N LEU A 78 -9.89 40.22 -32.68
CA LEU A 78 -11.31 40.45 -32.42
C LEU A 78 -11.55 41.09 -31.04
N VAL A 79 -10.88 40.62 -29.99
CA VAL A 79 -10.97 41.24 -28.65
C VAL A 79 -10.51 42.70 -28.69
N LYS A 80 -9.44 42.99 -29.44
CA LYS A 80 -8.96 44.36 -29.63
C LYS A 80 -9.98 45.23 -30.37
N GLU A 81 -10.49 44.78 -31.50
CA GLU A 81 -11.52 45.48 -32.30
C GLU A 81 -12.76 45.79 -31.46
N LYS A 82 -13.32 44.79 -30.75
CA LYS A 82 -14.49 45.01 -29.89
C LYS A 82 -14.18 45.95 -28.72
N GLY A 83 -12.96 45.91 -28.20
CA GLY A 83 -12.50 46.87 -27.18
C GLY A 83 -12.50 48.31 -27.70
N GLU A 84 -12.02 48.52 -28.93
CA GLU A 84 -12.02 49.82 -29.59
C GLU A 84 -13.45 50.33 -29.85
N VAL A 85 -14.37 49.47 -30.31
CA VAL A 85 -15.79 49.83 -30.49
C VAL A 85 -16.44 50.27 -29.18
N VAL A 86 -16.21 49.55 -28.08
CA VAL A 86 -16.71 49.96 -26.74
C VAL A 86 -16.14 51.32 -26.33
N ALA A 87 -14.85 51.57 -26.58
CA ALA A 87 -14.22 52.85 -26.27
C ALA A 87 -14.81 54.00 -27.10
N GLN A 88 -15.03 53.77 -28.40
CA GLN A 88 -15.65 54.73 -29.30
C GLN A 88 -17.09 55.07 -28.86
N LEU A 89 -17.93 54.07 -28.57
CA LEU A 89 -19.30 54.28 -28.10
C LEU A 89 -19.36 55.06 -26.78
N LYS A 90 -18.44 54.79 -25.85
CA LYS A 90 -18.30 55.56 -24.61
C LYS A 90 -17.90 57.00 -24.88
N SER A 91 -16.93 57.24 -25.78
CA SER A 91 -16.49 58.59 -26.15
C SER A 91 -17.56 59.40 -26.88
N ALA A 92 -18.39 58.74 -27.70
CA ALA A 92 -19.48 59.34 -28.46
C ALA A 92 -20.74 59.57 -27.60
N LYS A 93 -20.73 59.20 -26.31
CA LYS A 93 -21.88 59.27 -25.39
C LYS A 93 -23.12 58.56 -25.97
N ALA A 94 -22.91 57.40 -26.60
CA ALA A 94 -23.98 56.54 -27.09
C ALA A 94 -24.93 56.11 -25.97
N SER A 95 -26.10 55.57 -26.33
CA SER A 95 -27.09 55.18 -25.33
C SER A 95 -26.56 54.08 -24.40
N LYS A 96 -27.06 54.05 -23.16
CA LYS A 96 -26.70 53.03 -22.18
C LYS A 96 -26.96 51.60 -22.71
N GLY A 97 -28.02 51.42 -23.51
CA GLY A 97 -28.35 50.15 -24.16
C GLY A 97 -27.29 49.68 -25.15
N GLU A 98 -26.83 50.58 -26.04
CA GLU A 98 -25.80 50.28 -27.04
C GLU A 98 -24.44 49.94 -26.40
N ILE A 99 -24.05 50.71 -25.38
CA ILE A 99 -22.80 50.44 -24.63
C ILE A 99 -22.88 49.08 -23.94
N THR A 100 -24.03 48.77 -23.32
CA THR A 100 -24.22 47.48 -22.62
C THR A 100 -24.17 46.31 -23.60
N ALA A 101 -24.82 46.42 -24.75
CA ALA A 101 -24.78 45.41 -25.79
C ALA A 101 -23.35 45.19 -26.33
N SER A 102 -22.59 46.27 -26.57
CA SER A 102 -21.21 46.18 -27.06
C SER A 102 -20.26 45.57 -26.02
N VAL A 103 -20.44 45.88 -24.73
CA VAL A 103 -19.67 45.25 -23.64
C VAL A 103 -19.96 43.75 -23.54
N ALA A 104 -21.21 43.33 -23.74
CA ALA A 104 -21.55 41.90 -23.75
C ALA A 104 -20.82 41.15 -24.88
N GLU A 105 -20.73 41.74 -26.07
CA GLU A 105 -19.98 41.16 -27.20
C GLU A 105 -18.46 41.12 -26.93
N LEU A 106 -17.90 42.16 -26.31
CA LEU A 106 -16.50 42.15 -25.87
C LEU A 106 -16.23 41.03 -24.85
N ASN A 107 -17.13 40.80 -23.90
CA ASN A 107 -16.99 39.74 -22.91
C ASN A 107 -17.03 38.35 -23.56
N LYS A 108 -17.96 38.10 -24.48
CA LYS A 108 -17.99 36.86 -25.27
C LYS A 108 -16.69 36.63 -26.06
N ALA A 109 -16.14 37.68 -26.67
CA ALA A 109 -14.86 37.59 -27.39
C ALA A 109 -13.70 37.23 -26.45
N LYS A 110 -13.66 37.82 -25.24
CA LYS A 110 -12.65 37.50 -24.22
C LYS A 110 -12.76 36.06 -23.71
N GLU A 111 -13.98 35.59 -23.44
CA GLU A 111 -14.22 34.20 -23.04
C GLU A 111 -13.77 33.22 -24.13
N ASN A 112 -14.06 33.53 -25.40
CA ASN A 112 -13.59 32.71 -26.51
C ASN A 112 -12.06 32.67 -26.62
N LEU A 113 -11.39 33.83 -26.47
CA LEU A 113 -9.93 33.89 -26.46
C LEU A 113 -9.34 33.06 -25.31
N SER A 114 -9.85 33.23 -24.09
CA SER A 114 -9.40 32.46 -22.91
C SER A 114 -9.52 30.95 -23.15
N ARG A 115 -10.66 30.51 -23.72
CA ARG A 115 -10.90 29.10 -24.05
C ARG A 115 -9.92 28.58 -25.12
N LEU A 116 -9.59 29.39 -26.13
CA LEU A 116 -8.61 29.01 -27.16
C LEU A 116 -7.20 28.92 -26.58
N GLU A 117 -6.82 29.85 -25.70
CA GLU A 117 -5.52 29.86 -25.03
C GLU A 117 -5.35 28.71 -24.01
N GLU A 118 -6.41 28.32 -23.31
CA GLU A 118 -6.38 27.12 -22.46
C GLU A 118 -6.27 25.85 -23.29
N ARG A 119 -7.01 25.76 -24.40
CA ARG A 119 -6.96 24.61 -25.31
C ARG A 119 -5.62 24.46 -26.00
N SER A 120 -4.94 25.55 -26.35
CA SER A 120 -3.61 25.47 -26.97
C SER A 120 -2.55 24.93 -26.03
N LYS A 121 -2.77 24.99 -24.71
CA LYS A 121 -1.90 24.39 -23.69
C LYS A 121 -2.10 22.90 -23.51
N LEU A 122 -3.23 22.35 -23.97
CA LEU A 122 -3.50 20.91 -23.86
C LEU A 122 -2.51 20.15 -24.74
N LYS A 123 -1.76 19.24 -24.10
CA LYS A 123 -0.84 18.33 -24.77
C LYS A 123 -1.38 16.90 -24.68
N PRO A 124 -1.33 16.11 -25.76
CA PRO A 124 -1.67 14.71 -25.68
C PRO A 124 -0.63 13.94 -24.85
N GLY A 125 -1.09 12.93 -24.11
CA GLY A 125 -0.23 12.06 -23.33
C GLY A 125 0.09 12.56 -21.92
N ILE A 126 0.95 11.82 -21.22
CA ILE A 126 1.38 12.15 -19.86
C ILE A 126 2.47 13.22 -19.93
N LEU A 127 2.33 14.27 -19.11
CA LEU A 127 3.29 15.37 -19.06
C LEU A 127 4.65 14.90 -18.55
N GLN A 128 5.70 15.50 -19.10
CA GLN A 128 7.08 15.25 -18.70
C GLN A 128 7.79 16.56 -18.37
N LYS A 129 8.68 16.49 -17.38
CA LYS A 129 9.59 17.56 -16.97
C LYS A 129 10.98 16.96 -16.80
N ASP A 130 11.98 17.56 -17.44
CA ASP A 130 13.39 17.11 -17.41
C ASP A 130 13.58 15.62 -17.79
N GLY A 131 12.78 15.13 -18.75
CA GLY A 131 12.82 13.74 -19.23
C GLY A 131 12.18 12.71 -18.30
N LYS A 132 11.57 13.14 -17.19
CA LYS A 132 10.80 12.29 -16.27
C LYS A 132 9.32 12.66 -16.31
N ILE A 133 8.45 11.75 -15.85
CA ILE A 133 7.02 12.05 -15.69
C ILE A 133 6.85 13.21 -14.69
N ASP A 134 6.04 14.20 -15.07
CA ASP A 134 5.69 15.31 -14.20
C ASP A 134 4.46 14.96 -13.34
N TYR A 135 4.73 14.57 -12.10
CA TYR A 135 3.70 14.22 -11.13
C TYR A 135 3.03 15.43 -10.45
N SER A 136 3.42 16.68 -10.78
CA SER A 136 2.82 17.87 -10.16
C SER A 136 1.33 18.03 -10.46
N GLN A 137 0.85 17.40 -11.54
CA GLN A 137 -0.56 17.35 -11.95
C GLN A 137 -1.25 16.03 -11.61
N ASP A 138 -0.55 15.09 -10.94
CA ASP A 138 -1.17 13.87 -10.43
C ASP A 138 -1.97 14.20 -9.15
N PHE A 139 -2.80 13.25 -8.69
CA PHE A 139 -3.74 13.46 -7.58
C PHE A 139 -3.10 14.00 -6.29
N PHE A 140 -1.92 13.50 -5.93
CA PHE A 140 -1.17 13.93 -4.73
C PHE A 140 -0.05 14.94 -5.03
N ALA A 141 0.02 15.46 -6.26
CA ALA A 141 1.08 16.34 -6.77
C ALA A 141 2.52 15.79 -6.61
N ARG A 142 2.64 14.46 -6.43
CA ARG A 142 3.89 13.68 -6.35
C ARG A 142 3.56 12.20 -6.59
N GLN A 143 4.59 11.37 -6.72
CA GLN A 143 4.40 9.92 -6.81
C GLN A 143 3.75 9.38 -5.54
N ALA A 144 2.77 8.50 -5.73
CA ALA A 144 2.08 7.80 -4.66
C ALA A 144 1.99 6.31 -5.00
N PHE A 145 1.93 5.48 -3.96
CA PHE A 145 2.01 4.03 -4.04
C PHE A 145 1.04 3.39 -3.05
N PHE A 146 0.68 2.14 -3.28
CA PHE A 146 0.12 1.31 -2.22
C PHE A 146 1.20 0.90 -1.24
N THR A 147 0.89 0.95 0.05
CA THR A 147 1.87 0.67 1.10
C THR A 147 2.24 -0.81 1.19
N VAL A 148 3.52 -1.07 1.46
CA VAL A 148 4.04 -2.42 1.76
C VAL A 148 3.85 -2.78 3.24
N SER A 149 3.79 -1.76 4.11
CA SER A 149 3.67 -1.89 5.56
C SER A 149 3.16 -0.57 6.18
N GLY A 150 2.41 -0.66 7.28
CA GLY A 150 2.00 0.50 8.09
C GLY A 150 2.99 0.88 9.18
N GLN A 151 4.14 0.20 9.27
CA GLN A 151 5.09 0.27 10.39
C GLN A 151 5.49 1.70 10.76
N LEU A 152 6.00 2.49 9.81
CA LEU A 152 6.44 3.87 10.11
C LEU A 152 5.31 4.76 10.64
N GLN A 153 4.08 4.55 10.17
CA GLN A 153 2.93 5.32 10.65
C GLN A 153 2.48 4.84 12.03
N VAL A 154 2.51 3.54 12.30
CA VAL A 154 2.11 3.00 13.61
C VAL A 154 3.09 3.40 14.72
N GLU A 155 4.39 3.58 14.43
CA GLU A 155 5.36 4.18 15.37
C GLU A 155 4.92 5.56 15.89
N THR A 156 4.35 6.39 15.02
CA THR A 156 3.87 7.73 15.42
C THR A 156 2.66 7.64 16.37
N TYR A 157 1.80 6.65 16.17
CA TYR A 157 0.71 6.37 17.09
C TYR A 157 1.24 5.83 18.41
N ALA A 158 2.19 4.90 18.39
CA ALA A 158 2.75 4.32 19.60
C ALA A 158 3.37 5.39 20.51
N CYS A 159 4.11 6.34 19.93
CA CYS A 159 4.65 7.50 20.65
C CYS A 159 3.59 8.37 21.33
N ALA A 160 2.37 8.41 20.81
CA ALA A 160 1.30 9.27 21.31
C ALA A 160 0.36 8.56 22.29
N ILE A 161 0.05 7.28 22.05
CA ILE A 161 -1.03 6.55 22.74
C ILE A 161 -0.61 5.18 23.30
N GLY A 162 0.69 4.87 23.31
CA GLY A 162 1.22 3.67 23.96
C GLY A 162 1.27 2.46 23.03
N SER A 163 0.58 1.37 23.38
CA SER A 163 0.58 0.15 22.57
C SER A 163 -0.53 0.21 21.52
N VAL A 164 -0.20 -0.05 20.26
CA VAL A 164 -1.12 0.04 19.14
C VAL A 164 -0.93 -1.11 18.17
N TYR A 165 -1.90 -1.39 17.33
CA TYR A 165 -1.74 -2.36 16.24
C TYR A 165 -2.53 -1.91 15.01
N THR A 166 -1.99 -2.23 13.83
CA THR A 166 -2.73 -2.13 12.57
C THR A 166 -3.35 -3.49 12.24
N PHE A 167 -4.46 -3.48 11.51
CA PHE A 167 -4.96 -4.65 10.81
C PHE A 167 -5.52 -4.17 9.47
N GLY A 168 -4.73 -4.34 8.41
CA GLY A 168 -5.07 -3.76 7.11
C GLY A 168 -4.40 -4.46 5.92
N PRO A 169 -4.85 -4.15 4.70
CA PRO A 169 -4.24 -4.66 3.48
C PRO A 169 -2.89 -3.97 3.21
N THR A 170 -1.98 -4.75 2.65
CA THR A 170 -0.64 -4.35 2.19
C THR A 170 -0.37 -5.00 0.85
N PHE A 171 0.57 -4.42 0.09
CA PHE A 171 0.74 -4.75 -1.32
C PHE A 171 2.21 -4.89 -1.66
N ARG A 172 2.57 -5.91 -2.45
CA ARG A 172 3.91 -6.11 -3.01
C ARG A 172 3.82 -6.34 -4.51
N ALA A 173 4.58 -5.57 -5.29
CA ALA A 173 4.53 -5.62 -6.76
C ALA A 173 5.57 -6.55 -7.39
N GLU A 174 6.34 -7.27 -6.57
CA GLU A 174 7.33 -8.23 -7.03
C GLU A 174 6.73 -9.28 -7.98
N HIS A 175 7.47 -9.62 -9.03
CA HIS A 175 7.03 -10.61 -10.01
C HIS A 175 7.27 -12.06 -9.54
N SER A 176 6.61 -12.45 -8.45
CA SER A 176 6.76 -13.76 -7.80
C SER A 176 5.53 -14.65 -8.02
N HIS A 177 5.70 -15.72 -8.82
CA HIS A 177 4.63 -16.69 -9.13
C HIS A 177 4.82 -18.00 -8.36
N THR A 178 4.80 -17.94 -7.03
CA THR A 178 4.87 -19.14 -6.17
C THR A 178 3.55 -19.39 -5.45
N SER A 179 3.39 -20.58 -4.86
CA SER A 179 2.18 -20.94 -4.10
C SER A 179 2.02 -20.19 -2.76
N ARG A 180 2.99 -19.35 -2.37
CA ARG A 180 3.04 -18.68 -1.07
C ARG A 180 3.03 -17.15 -1.15
N HIS A 181 3.19 -16.57 -2.34
CA HIS A 181 3.23 -15.12 -2.51
C HIS A 181 1.91 -14.61 -3.08
N LEU A 182 1.38 -13.55 -2.46
CA LEU A 182 0.24 -12.78 -2.95
C LEU A 182 0.70 -11.34 -3.17
N ALA A 183 0.17 -10.70 -4.21
CA ALA A 183 0.43 -9.28 -4.45
C ALA A 183 -0.36 -8.36 -3.50
N GLU A 184 -1.47 -8.86 -2.95
CA GLU A 184 -2.30 -8.21 -1.93
C GLU A 184 -2.50 -9.21 -0.79
N PHE A 185 -2.17 -8.80 0.43
CA PHE A 185 -2.33 -9.61 1.63
C PHE A 185 -2.58 -8.70 2.84
N TRP A 186 -3.08 -9.30 3.92
CA TRP A 186 -3.41 -8.58 5.15
C TRP A 186 -2.29 -8.76 6.16
N MET A 187 -1.87 -7.64 6.76
CA MET A 187 -0.90 -7.64 7.85
C MET A 187 -1.56 -7.19 9.15
N VAL A 188 -1.00 -7.70 10.24
CA VAL A 188 -1.30 -7.28 11.61
C VAL A 188 0.02 -6.83 12.21
N GLU A 189 0.16 -5.53 12.46
CA GLU A 189 1.43 -4.91 12.84
C GLU A 189 1.27 -4.25 14.21
N PRO A 190 1.59 -4.94 15.31
CA PRO A 190 1.63 -4.33 16.63
C PRO A 190 2.90 -3.50 16.82
N GLU A 191 2.76 -2.38 17.54
CA GLU A 191 3.85 -1.51 17.96
C GLU A 191 3.69 -1.17 19.44
N ILE A 192 4.77 -1.26 20.21
CA ILE A 192 4.72 -1.19 21.68
C ILE A 192 5.66 -0.10 22.18
N ALA A 193 5.09 1.00 22.70
CA ALA A 193 5.91 2.04 23.32
C ALA A 193 6.66 1.52 24.56
N PHE A 194 7.92 1.94 24.71
CA PHE A 194 8.81 1.58 25.83
C PHE A 194 9.14 0.07 25.93
N ALA A 195 8.92 -0.70 24.86
CA ALA A 195 9.32 -2.09 24.76
C ALA A 195 10.77 -2.24 24.25
N ASP A 196 11.39 -3.36 24.61
CA ASP A 196 12.58 -3.86 23.92
C ASP A 196 12.28 -5.15 23.15
N LEU A 197 13.29 -5.69 22.45
CA LEU A 197 13.16 -6.91 21.66
C LEU A 197 12.60 -8.11 22.45
N LYS A 198 12.87 -8.19 23.77
CA LYS A 198 12.35 -9.28 24.60
C LYS A 198 10.85 -9.15 24.78
N ASP A 199 10.35 -7.93 24.95
CA ASP A 199 8.93 -7.65 25.06
C ASP A 199 8.21 -7.97 23.74
N ASP A 200 8.80 -7.62 22.59
CA ASP A 200 8.27 -7.97 21.28
C ASP A 200 8.17 -9.48 21.08
N MET A 201 9.24 -10.22 21.42
CA MET A 201 9.24 -11.69 21.38
C MET A 201 8.17 -12.29 22.30
N ASN A 202 7.97 -11.73 23.50
CA ASN A 202 6.93 -12.19 24.42
C ASN A 202 5.53 -11.95 23.84
N CYS A 203 5.30 -10.77 23.25
CA CYS A 203 4.02 -10.42 22.64
C CYS A 203 3.72 -11.32 21.44
N ALA A 204 4.68 -11.54 20.54
CA ALA A 204 4.54 -12.41 19.39
C ALA A 204 4.24 -13.86 19.80
N GLU A 205 4.97 -14.40 20.79
CA GLU A 205 4.72 -15.75 21.32
C GLU A 205 3.32 -15.87 21.94
N ALA A 206 2.93 -14.91 22.79
CA ALA A 206 1.60 -14.90 23.42
C ALA A 206 0.48 -14.80 22.38
N TYR A 207 0.66 -13.97 21.35
CA TYR A 207 -0.31 -13.78 20.28
C TYR A 207 -0.52 -15.06 19.46
N VAL A 208 0.56 -15.69 18.99
CA VAL A 208 0.48 -16.94 18.21
C VAL A 208 -0.17 -18.05 19.03
N LYS A 209 0.24 -18.21 20.29
CA LYS A 209 -0.38 -19.19 21.20
C LYS A 209 -1.87 -18.95 21.40
N PHE A 210 -2.25 -17.69 21.59
CA PHE A 210 -3.65 -17.31 21.74
C PHE A 210 -4.47 -17.70 20.49
N LEU A 211 -3.98 -17.41 19.29
CA LEU A 211 -4.66 -17.79 18.05
C LEU A 211 -4.75 -19.31 17.87
N CYS A 212 -3.66 -20.04 18.16
CA CYS A 212 -3.63 -21.50 18.07
C CYS A 212 -4.61 -22.16 19.06
N GLN A 213 -4.83 -21.57 20.23
CA GLN A 213 -5.81 -22.03 21.22
C GLN A 213 -7.24 -21.59 20.85
N TRP A 214 -7.40 -20.39 20.29
CA TRP A 214 -8.71 -19.85 19.92
C TRP A 214 -9.45 -20.75 18.92
N LEU A 215 -8.73 -21.28 17.93
CA LEU A 215 -9.30 -22.13 16.90
C LEU A 215 -10.00 -23.38 17.45
N PRO A 216 -9.37 -24.27 18.23
CA PRO A 216 -10.04 -25.45 18.77
C PRO A 216 -11.15 -25.10 19.75
N ASP A 217 -11.08 -23.95 20.42
CA ASP A 217 -12.12 -23.52 21.36
C ASP A 217 -13.38 -22.97 20.66
N ASN A 218 -13.23 -22.38 19.46
CA ASN A 218 -14.30 -21.64 18.80
C ASN A 218 -14.68 -22.16 17.39
N CYS A 219 -13.89 -23.06 16.80
CA CYS A 219 -14.02 -23.49 15.39
C CYS A 219 -13.76 -24.99 15.19
N ILE A 220 -13.98 -25.83 16.22
CA ILE A 220 -13.60 -27.24 16.19
C ILE A 220 -14.21 -28.02 15.01
N ASP A 221 -15.48 -27.81 14.68
CA ASP A 221 -16.15 -28.52 13.57
C ASP A 221 -15.47 -28.24 12.22
N ASP A 222 -15.10 -26.98 11.97
CA ASP A 222 -14.38 -26.60 10.75
C ASP A 222 -12.96 -27.14 10.75
N MET A 223 -12.29 -27.18 11.92
CA MET A 223 -10.96 -27.75 12.05
C MET A 223 -10.96 -29.26 11.82
N GLU A 224 -11.91 -30.01 12.38
CA GLU A 224 -12.04 -31.45 12.17
C GLU A 224 -12.30 -31.78 10.70
N PHE A 225 -13.15 -30.99 10.04
CA PHE A 225 -13.39 -31.09 8.61
C PHE A 225 -12.09 -30.88 7.80
N MET A 226 -11.32 -29.83 8.11
CA MET A 226 -10.06 -29.53 7.42
C MET A 226 -8.97 -30.58 7.71
N ALA A 227 -8.87 -31.04 8.96
CA ALA A 227 -7.91 -32.05 9.37
C ALA A 227 -8.13 -33.39 8.66
N LYS A 228 -9.40 -33.78 8.47
CA LYS A 228 -9.75 -34.99 7.72
C LYS A 228 -9.29 -34.95 6.25
N ILE A 229 -9.28 -33.77 5.64
CA ILE A 229 -8.99 -33.59 4.22
C ILE A 229 -7.50 -33.38 3.95
N PHE A 230 -6.81 -32.60 4.79
CA PHE A 230 -5.45 -32.13 4.52
C PHE A 230 -4.39 -32.70 5.46
N ASP A 231 -4.61 -32.57 6.78
CA ASP A 231 -3.64 -32.99 7.79
C ASP A 231 -4.35 -33.42 9.07
N LYS A 232 -4.37 -34.74 9.30
CA LYS A 232 -5.01 -35.35 10.48
C LYS A 232 -4.35 -34.93 11.80
N GLY A 233 -3.09 -34.50 11.76
CA GLY A 233 -2.34 -34.03 12.94
C GLY A 233 -2.49 -32.54 13.21
N SER A 234 -3.13 -31.76 12.33
CA SER A 234 -3.15 -30.29 12.42
C SER A 234 -3.73 -29.75 13.73
N ILE A 235 -4.76 -30.38 14.29
CA ILE A 235 -5.36 -29.97 15.57
C ILE A 235 -4.39 -30.22 16.73
N ASP A 236 -3.72 -31.36 16.74
CA ASP A 236 -2.73 -31.70 17.77
C ASP A 236 -1.50 -30.80 17.66
N HIS A 237 -1.07 -30.47 16.44
CA HIS A 237 -0.02 -29.48 16.21
C HIS A 237 -0.42 -28.11 16.78
N LEU A 238 -1.65 -27.63 16.53
CA LEU A 238 -2.12 -26.35 17.09
C LEU A 238 -2.12 -26.35 18.63
N ARG A 239 -2.58 -27.43 19.27
CA ARG A 239 -2.55 -27.58 20.73
C ARG A 239 -1.11 -27.64 21.27
N MET A 240 -0.21 -28.27 20.52
CA MET A 240 1.22 -28.31 20.84
C MET A 240 1.82 -26.90 20.79
N VAL A 241 1.53 -26.12 19.74
CA VAL A 241 1.97 -24.71 19.63
C VAL A 241 1.48 -23.88 20.81
N ALA A 242 0.20 -24.00 21.14
CA ALA A 242 -0.44 -23.22 22.19
C ALA A 242 0.14 -23.50 23.58
N SER A 243 0.64 -24.72 23.82
CA SER A 243 1.08 -25.17 25.15
C SER A 243 2.59 -25.07 25.38
N MET A 244 3.42 -25.12 24.34
CA MET A 244 4.88 -25.20 24.49
C MET A 244 5.55 -23.82 24.42
N PRO A 245 6.53 -23.51 25.28
CA PRO A 245 7.33 -22.29 25.15
C PRO A 245 8.09 -22.27 23.82
N PHE A 246 8.21 -21.10 23.20
CA PHE A 246 9.02 -20.95 21.99
C PHE A 246 10.49 -20.84 22.37
N GLU A 247 11.33 -21.63 21.70
CA GLU A 247 12.77 -21.55 21.92
C GLU A 247 13.33 -20.29 21.27
N ARG A 248 14.23 -19.59 21.99
CA ARG A 248 14.87 -18.37 21.53
C ARG A 248 16.34 -18.65 21.32
N ILE A 249 16.77 -18.60 20.06
CA ILE A 249 18.17 -18.77 19.66
C ILE A 249 18.65 -17.52 18.96
N SER A 250 19.90 -17.16 19.19
CA SER A 250 20.56 -16.13 18.40
C SER A 250 20.82 -16.62 16.98
N TYR A 251 20.97 -15.69 16.04
CA TYR A 251 21.45 -15.99 14.69
C TYR A 251 22.74 -16.82 14.70
N ALA A 252 23.66 -16.50 15.60
CA ALA A 252 24.93 -17.20 15.74
C ALA A 252 24.76 -18.68 16.14
N GLU A 253 23.80 -18.96 17.02
CA GLU A 253 23.46 -20.33 17.41
C GLU A 253 22.75 -21.06 16.27
N ALA A 254 21.84 -20.39 15.56
CA ALA A 254 21.16 -20.94 14.39
C ALA A 254 22.17 -21.40 13.32
N ILE A 255 23.14 -20.55 12.96
CA ILE A 255 24.21 -20.92 12.00
C ILE A 255 25.01 -22.11 12.50
N LYS A 256 25.42 -22.14 13.77
CA LYS A 256 26.15 -23.29 14.34
C LYS A 256 25.35 -24.59 14.24
N LEU A 257 24.06 -24.56 14.55
CA LEU A 257 23.18 -25.73 14.46
C LEU A 257 23.04 -26.24 13.04
N LEU A 258 22.97 -25.33 12.06
CA LEU A 258 22.92 -25.67 10.63
C LEU A 258 24.26 -26.24 10.14
N GLU A 259 25.39 -25.65 10.53
CA GLU A 259 26.73 -26.18 10.23
C GLU A 259 26.92 -27.60 10.82
N GLU A 260 26.43 -27.83 12.04
CA GLU A 260 26.40 -29.16 12.64
C GLU A 260 25.49 -30.13 11.89
N ALA A 261 24.40 -29.64 11.27
CA ALA A 261 23.58 -30.46 10.38
C ALA A 261 24.35 -30.86 9.12
N VAL A 262 25.09 -29.92 8.51
CA VAL A 262 25.96 -30.20 7.37
C VAL A 262 27.01 -31.26 7.73
N LYS A 263 27.63 -31.16 8.91
CA LYS A 263 28.59 -32.16 9.42
C LYS A 263 27.97 -33.55 9.63
N LYS A 264 26.66 -33.63 9.82
CA LYS A 264 25.88 -34.89 9.93
C LYS A 264 25.27 -35.30 8.57
N ASP A 265 25.92 -34.91 7.47
CA ASP A 265 25.55 -35.23 6.08
C ASP A 265 24.18 -34.66 5.63
N LYS A 266 23.63 -33.64 6.31
CA LYS A 266 22.45 -32.91 5.80
C LYS A 266 22.88 -32.03 4.64
N LYS A 267 22.22 -32.17 3.50
CA LYS A 267 22.38 -31.31 2.33
C LYS A 267 21.33 -30.20 2.33
N PHE A 268 21.78 -28.99 2.03
CA PHE A 268 20.96 -27.81 1.79
C PHE A 268 21.16 -27.35 0.34
N GLU A 269 20.13 -26.78 -0.26
CA GLU A 269 20.21 -26.16 -1.59
C GLU A 269 20.94 -24.82 -1.52
N ASN A 270 20.71 -24.07 -0.45
CA ASN A 270 21.34 -22.81 -0.12
C ASN A 270 22.55 -23.04 0.79
N LYS A 271 23.50 -22.10 0.72
CA LYS A 271 24.68 -22.16 1.57
C LYS A 271 24.30 -21.95 3.03
N VAL A 272 25.07 -22.55 3.92
CA VAL A 272 25.02 -22.28 5.36
C VAL A 272 26.33 -21.59 5.73
N GLU A 273 26.29 -20.27 5.88
CA GLU A 273 27.45 -19.46 6.27
C GLU A 273 27.00 -18.20 7.02
N TRP A 274 27.89 -17.60 7.80
CA TRP A 274 27.60 -16.36 8.51
C TRP A 274 27.34 -15.19 7.54
N GLY A 275 26.35 -14.36 7.84
CA GLY A 275 26.01 -13.15 7.09
C GLY A 275 24.98 -13.35 5.98
N ILE A 276 24.44 -14.56 5.82
CA ILE A 276 23.31 -14.83 4.92
C ILE A 276 21.98 -14.69 5.66
N ASP A 277 20.94 -14.39 4.89
CA ASP A 277 19.56 -14.66 5.29
C ASP A 277 19.28 -16.16 5.29
N LEU A 278 18.49 -16.61 6.25
CA LEU A 278 18.07 -18.00 6.33
C LEU A 278 17.01 -18.28 5.27
N ALA A 279 17.26 -19.27 4.42
CA ALA A 279 16.27 -19.78 3.49
C ALA A 279 15.25 -20.67 4.21
N SER A 280 14.09 -20.90 3.57
CA SER A 280 13.00 -21.70 4.18
C SER A 280 13.41 -23.13 4.58
N GLU A 281 14.38 -23.74 3.92
CA GLU A 281 14.90 -25.06 4.29
C GLU A 281 15.73 -25.03 5.59
N HIS A 282 16.40 -23.90 5.86
CA HIS A 282 17.16 -23.69 7.10
C HIS A 282 16.18 -23.60 8.28
N ASP A 283 15.14 -22.78 8.15
CA ASP A 283 14.10 -22.61 9.18
C ASP A 283 13.37 -23.92 9.51
N GLN A 284 13.03 -24.71 8.48
CA GLN A 284 12.38 -26.01 8.69
C GLN A 284 13.26 -26.99 9.49
N ILE A 285 14.58 -26.97 9.27
CA ILE A 285 15.50 -27.84 10.02
C ILE A 285 15.65 -27.37 11.45
N LEU A 286 15.72 -26.06 11.68
CA LEU A 286 15.75 -25.50 13.01
C LEU A 286 14.45 -25.89 13.76
N ALA A 287 13.28 -25.62 13.18
CA ALA A 287 11.99 -25.91 13.81
C ALA A 287 11.73 -27.41 14.05
N SER A 288 12.22 -28.30 13.18
CA SER A 288 11.99 -29.75 13.31
C SER A 288 12.91 -30.44 14.30
N ARG A 289 14.12 -29.92 14.55
CA ARG A 289 15.11 -30.56 15.43
C ARG A 289 14.76 -30.53 16.90
N GLN A 290 13.92 -29.60 17.33
CA GLN A 290 13.72 -29.33 18.75
C GLN A 290 12.38 -29.83 19.29
N GLY A 291 11.46 -30.33 18.45
CA GLY A 291 10.10 -30.66 18.90
C GLY A 291 9.33 -29.45 19.48
N HIS A 292 9.85 -28.24 19.26
CA HIS A 292 9.35 -26.95 19.73
C HIS A 292 9.35 -26.00 18.52
N ILE A 293 8.38 -25.10 18.46
CA ILE A 293 8.25 -24.14 17.37
C ILE A 293 9.23 -23.00 17.60
N ILE A 294 10.09 -22.77 16.62
CA ILE A 294 11.04 -21.67 16.62
C ILE A 294 10.41 -20.52 15.85
N ALA A 295 10.28 -19.36 16.49
CA ALA A 295 9.99 -18.11 15.80
C ALA A 295 11.29 -17.59 15.17
N PRO A 296 11.39 -17.48 13.83
CA PRO A 296 12.55 -16.87 13.21
C PRO A 296 12.59 -15.37 13.57
N ASN A 297 13.79 -14.89 13.90
CA ASN A 297 14.06 -13.48 14.10
C ASN A 297 13.95 -12.76 12.74
N PRO A 298 13.11 -11.72 12.56
CA PRO A 298 13.21 -10.88 11.38
C PRO A 298 14.59 -10.20 11.43
N VAL A 299 15.42 -10.52 10.44
CA VAL A 299 16.63 -9.76 10.16
C VAL A 299 16.17 -8.38 9.72
N LEU A 300 16.56 -7.34 10.47
CA LEU A 300 16.64 -5.96 9.97
C LEU A 300 17.82 -5.85 8.99
#